data_AF-A0AAD0T503-F1
#
_entry.id   AF-A0AAD0T503-F1
#
_cell.length_a   1.000
_cell.length_b   1.000
_cell.length_c   1.000
_cell.angle_alpha   90.00
_cell.angle_beta   90.00
_cell.angle_gamma   90.00
#
_symmetry.space_group_name_H-M   'P 1'
#
loop_
_entity.id
_entity.type
_entity.pdbx_description
1 polymer ?
#
loop_
_entity_poly.entity_id
_entity_poly.type
_entity_poly.pdbx_seq_one_letter_code
_entity_poly.pdbx_strand_id
1 'polypeptide(L)'
;MKTYIYLLMLLLSSFINAKSANTIDCIGAELETLDLENSKNIRKLATVGSQNRGGIYTSYNYPKLPSNIEDILKPDLRTVCDFYAKANPTDPFFKDIRENITKNYKDGDDTDFFFKYMLTLPCWHYSKNMFDYFTGAEDTRNGIGLMFGDIMKPLFDGADPNAFIRIWREGEMFEGPMYIVYDHLLKHYSKSERFRSEYLPIVKRLRHPRYITKFPKKTLEQIKKEEPDMPITLPMPEK
;
A
#
# COMPACT_ATOMS: atom_id res chain seq x y z
N MET A 1 32.78 -33.43 -60.74
CA MET A 1 33.85 -32.75 -61.50
C MET A 1 33.86 -31.29 -61.07
N LYS A 2 34.96 -30.83 -60.41
CA LYS A 2 35.30 -29.44 -60.00
C LYS A 2 34.42 -28.85 -58.87
N THR A 3 34.81 -28.66 -57.59
CA THR A 3 36.07 -28.18 -56.92
C THR A 3 36.60 -26.88 -57.53
N TYR A 4 36.91 -25.77 -56.83
CA TYR A 4 37.19 -25.44 -55.41
C TYR A 4 37.41 -23.90 -55.28
N ILE A 5 37.22 -23.33 -54.07
CA ILE A 5 38.06 -22.27 -53.39
C ILE A 5 38.03 -20.84 -54.01
N TYR A 6 37.69 -19.76 -53.29
CA TYR A 6 38.41 -19.01 -52.21
C TYR A 6 37.34 -18.24 -51.39
N LEU A 7 37.22 -18.18 -50.05
CA LEU A 7 38.10 -18.13 -48.87
C LEU A 7 39.12 -16.96 -48.83
N LEU A 8 39.14 -16.26 -47.67
CA LEU A 8 39.96 -15.11 -47.21
C LEU A 8 39.44 -13.72 -47.57
N MET A 9 39.35 -12.70 -46.69
CA MET A 9 39.72 -12.48 -45.28
C MET A 9 38.79 -11.38 -44.72
N LEU A 10 38.22 -11.49 -43.52
CA LEU A 10 38.82 -11.13 -42.22
C LEU A 10 39.26 -9.65 -42.14
N LEU A 11 38.47 -8.86 -41.43
CA LEU A 11 38.85 -7.74 -40.53
C LEU A 11 37.58 -7.39 -39.74
N LEU A 12 37.36 -7.96 -38.55
CA LEU A 12 37.79 -7.42 -37.27
C LEU A 12 37.29 -5.98 -37.03
N SER A 13 36.10 -5.89 -36.47
CA SER A 13 35.80 -4.90 -35.44
C SER A 13 35.05 -5.60 -34.31
N SER A 14 35.85 -6.04 -33.35
CA SER A 14 35.44 -6.39 -32.00
C SER A 14 34.63 -5.26 -31.37
N PHE A 15 33.32 -5.45 -31.23
CA PHE A 15 32.57 -4.87 -30.13
C PHE A 15 32.20 -5.98 -29.18
N ILE A 16 33.02 -6.09 -28.13
CA ILE A 16 32.62 -6.62 -26.84
C ILE A 16 31.44 -5.74 -26.40
N ASN A 17 30.23 -6.29 -26.39
CA ASN A 17 29.15 -5.73 -25.59
C ASN A 17 28.58 -6.86 -24.74
N ALA A 18 28.63 -6.62 -23.43
CA ALA A 18 28.33 -7.56 -22.40
C ALA A 18 26.92 -8.15 -22.56
N LYS A 19 26.82 -9.47 -22.40
CA LYS A 19 25.56 -10.15 -22.11
C LYS A 19 25.03 -9.59 -20.78
N SER A 20 24.06 -8.68 -20.86
CA SER A 20 23.16 -8.42 -19.73
C SER A 20 22.29 -9.66 -19.53
N ALA A 21 22.24 -10.19 -18.31
CA ALA A 21 21.52 -11.41 -17.96
C ALA A 21 19.99 -11.24 -17.86
N ASN A 22 19.41 -10.12 -18.32
CA ASN A 22 17.98 -9.82 -18.19
C ASN A 22 17.39 -9.21 -19.48
N THR A 23 17.48 -9.90 -20.61
CA THR A 23 16.64 -9.57 -21.78
C THR A 23 15.40 -10.46 -21.77
N ILE A 24 14.26 -9.88 -21.40
CA ILE A 24 12.94 -10.53 -21.52
C ILE A 24 12.52 -10.41 -22.98
N ASP A 25 12.48 -11.53 -23.67
CA ASP A 25 11.78 -11.66 -24.95
C ASP A 25 10.28 -11.68 -24.64
N CYS A 26 9.60 -10.55 -24.83
CA CYS A 26 8.14 -10.53 -24.83
C CYS A 26 7.66 -11.16 -26.15
N ILE A 27 7.61 -12.49 -26.19
CA ILE A 27 6.95 -13.22 -27.26
C ILE A 27 5.47 -12.87 -27.20
N GLY A 28 4.96 -12.25 -28.26
CA GLY A 28 3.53 -11.96 -28.40
C GLY A 28 2.73 -13.24 -28.25
N ALA A 29 2.00 -13.35 -27.14
CA ALA A 29 1.09 -14.45 -26.89
C ALA A 29 -0.28 -13.84 -26.55
N GLU A 30 -1.28 -14.35 -27.28
CA GLU A 30 -2.69 -14.05 -27.10
C GLU A 30 -3.17 -14.43 -25.70
N LEU A 31 -4.28 -13.79 -25.32
CA LEU A 31 -4.83 -13.66 -23.99
C LEU A 31 -5.43 -14.97 -23.44
N GLU A 32 -4.68 -16.06 -23.29
CA GLU A 32 -5.25 -17.30 -22.75
C GLU A 32 -4.28 -18.10 -21.84
N THR A 33 -4.64 -18.13 -20.56
CA THR A 33 -4.18 -19.02 -19.47
C THR A 33 -2.72 -18.88 -19.01
N LEU A 34 -2.59 -18.41 -17.77
CA LEU A 34 -1.33 -18.41 -17.02
C LEU A 34 -0.95 -19.86 -16.70
N ASP A 35 -0.02 -20.45 -17.45
CA ASP A 35 0.40 -21.83 -17.25
C ASP A 35 0.96 -22.06 -15.83
N LEU A 36 0.97 -23.33 -15.40
CA LEU A 36 1.37 -23.71 -14.04
C LEU A 36 2.82 -23.32 -13.71
N GLU A 37 3.68 -23.22 -14.73
CA GLU A 37 5.09 -22.86 -14.60
C GLU A 37 5.25 -21.34 -14.43
N ASN A 38 4.51 -20.53 -15.17
CA ASN A 38 4.36 -19.09 -14.97
C ASN A 38 3.73 -18.77 -13.61
N SER A 39 2.71 -19.53 -13.18
CA SER A 39 2.14 -19.38 -11.85
C SER A 39 3.15 -19.70 -10.74
N LYS A 40 3.98 -20.73 -10.93
CA LYS A 40 5.08 -21.06 -10.01
C LYS A 40 6.19 -20.01 -10.06
N ASN A 41 6.52 -19.46 -11.23
CA ASN A 41 7.53 -18.42 -11.40
C ASN A 41 7.07 -17.09 -10.79
N ILE A 42 5.80 -16.71 -10.93
CA ILE A 42 5.21 -15.56 -10.22
C ILE A 42 5.25 -15.79 -8.70
N ARG A 43 4.88 -17.00 -8.21
CA ARG A 43 5.01 -17.32 -6.78
C ARG A 43 6.46 -17.27 -6.30
N LYS A 44 7.41 -17.72 -7.13
CA LYS A 44 8.85 -17.68 -6.86
C LYS A 44 9.38 -16.24 -6.85
N LEU A 45 8.93 -15.40 -7.77
CA LEU A 45 9.24 -13.96 -7.81
C LEU A 45 8.64 -13.23 -6.59
N ALA A 46 7.41 -13.56 -6.20
CA ALA A 46 6.77 -13.04 -5.01
C ALA A 46 7.49 -13.48 -3.71
N THR A 47 8.00 -14.71 -3.65
CA THR A 47 8.78 -15.19 -2.49
C THR A 47 10.21 -14.65 -2.45
N VAL A 48 10.86 -14.43 -3.60
CA VAL A 48 12.20 -13.84 -3.66
C VAL A 48 12.15 -12.32 -3.42
N GLY A 49 11.10 -11.63 -3.87
CA GLY A 49 10.84 -10.22 -3.53
C GLY A 49 10.39 -10.01 -2.08
N SER A 50 9.76 -11.02 -1.48
CA SER A 50 9.35 -11.03 -0.06
C SER A 50 10.53 -11.12 0.93
N GLN A 51 11.62 -11.77 0.54
CA GLN A 51 12.71 -12.11 1.46
C GLN A 51 13.91 -11.16 1.39
N ASN A 52 13.95 -10.27 0.39
CA ASN A 52 14.88 -9.14 0.38
C ASN A 52 14.37 -8.01 1.29
N ARG A 53 14.55 -8.22 2.60
CA ARG A 53 14.30 -7.30 3.73
C ARG A 53 15.10 -5.98 3.70
N GLY A 54 15.61 -5.54 2.55
CA GLY A 54 16.49 -4.36 2.45
C GLY A 54 15.94 -3.15 1.69
N GLY A 55 14.75 -3.22 1.09
CA GLY A 55 14.34 -2.20 0.10
C GLY A 55 12.87 -1.77 0.10
N ILE A 56 12.04 -2.22 1.03
CA ILE A 56 10.62 -1.83 1.05
C ILE A 56 10.42 -0.46 1.73
N TYR A 57 11.33 -0.04 2.61
CA TYR A 57 11.25 1.25 3.30
C TYR A 57 11.80 2.44 2.48
N THR A 58 12.54 2.19 1.40
CA THR A 58 13.34 3.22 0.71
C THR A 58 12.55 4.15 -0.22
N SER A 59 11.26 3.90 -0.45
CA SER A 59 10.37 4.79 -1.23
C SER A 59 9.42 5.65 -0.36
N TYR A 60 9.54 5.59 0.96
CA TYR A 60 8.67 6.30 1.90
C TYR A 60 9.36 7.54 2.47
N ASN A 61 9.02 8.73 1.96
CA ASN A 61 9.47 9.99 2.55
C ASN A 61 8.63 10.41 3.77
N TYR A 62 7.43 9.84 3.91
CA TYR A 62 6.48 10.11 4.99
C TYR A 62 5.50 8.93 5.15
N PRO A 63 5.04 8.61 6.38
CA PRO A 63 5.53 9.14 7.66
C PRO A 63 6.97 8.69 7.93
N LYS A 64 7.75 9.51 8.66
CA LYS A 64 9.10 9.11 9.11
C LYS A 64 8.97 8.00 10.14
N LEU A 65 9.44 6.80 9.79
CA LEU A 65 9.33 5.63 10.66
C LEU A 65 10.21 5.78 11.90
N PRO A 66 9.75 5.29 13.08
CA PRO A 66 10.59 5.28 14.28
C PRO A 66 11.80 4.36 14.07
N SER A 67 12.92 4.69 14.71
CA SER A 67 14.18 3.94 14.55
C SER A 67 14.09 2.49 15.01
N ASN A 68 13.14 2.16 15.90
CA ASN A 68 12.89 0.81 16.40
C ASN A 68 11.65 0.15 15.76
N ILE A 69 11.29 0.53 14.53
CA ILE A 69 10.11 -0.01 13.82
C ILE A 69 10.10 -1.54 13.73
N GLU A 70 11.28 -2.17 13.60
CA GLU A 70 11.40 -3.63 13.57
C GLU A 70 10.99 -4.29 14.90
N ASP A 71 11.26 -3.65 16.04
CA ASP A 71 10.85 -4.15 17.35
C ASP A 71 9.35 -3.98 17.58
N ILE A 72 8.81 -2.84 17.12
CA ILE A 72 7.38 -2.55 17.20
C ILE A 72 6.57 -3.56 16.38
N LEU A 73 7.08 -3.93 15.19
CA LEU A 73 6.41 -4.82 14.24
C LEU A 73 6.77 -6.30 14.40
N LYS A 74 7.23 -6.74 15.58
CA LYS A 74 7.47 -8.17 15.84
C LYS A 74 6.16 -8.98 15.81
N PRO A 75 6.17 -10.23 15.31
CA PRO A 75 7.35 -10.98 14.82
C PRO A 75 7.85 -10.53 13.43
N ASP A 76 6.96 -9.99 12.60
CA ASP A 76 7.28 -9.31 11.34
C ASP A 76 6.07 -8.48 10.86
N LEU A 77 6.32 -7.48 10.00
CA LEU A 77 5.29 -6.57 9.45
C LEU A 77 4.11 -7.32 8.85
N ARG A 78 4.38 -8.39 8.09
CA ARG A 78 3.34 -9.11 7.36
C ARG A 78 2.38 -9.78 8.33
N THR A 79 2.93 -10.45 9.35
CA THR A 79 2.15 -11.07 10.43
C THR A 79 1.29 -10.01 11.13
N VAL A 80 1.87 -8.87 11.52
CA VAL A 80 1.10 -7.77 12.16
C VAL A 80 -0.06 -7.32 11.28
N CYS A 81 0.16 -7.10 9.98
CA CYS A 81 -0.88 -6.72 9.04
C CYS A 81 -1.98 -7.78 8.89
N ASP A 82 -1.62 -9.06 8.80
CA ASP A 82 -2.60 -10.15 8.68
C ASP A 82 -3.50 -10.27 9.92
N PHE A 83 -2.97 -9.99 11.11
CA PHE A 83 -3.76 -9.96 12.34
C PHE A 83 -4.72 -8.76 12.40
N TYR A 84 -4.25 -7.56 12.03
CA TYR A 84 -5.14 -6.41 11.89
C TYR A 84 -6.20 -6.63 10.80
N ALA A 85 -5.90 -7.37 9.73
CA ALA A 85 -6.87 -7.76 8.70
C ALA A 85 -7.93 -8.77 9.17
N LYS A 86 -7.79 -9.35 10.35
CA LYS A 86 -8.80 -10.20 11.00
C LYS A 86 -9.44 -9.54 12.21
N ALA A 87 -8.82 -8.49 12.76
CA ALA A 87 -9.34 -7.56 13.77
C ALA A 87 -10.12 -8.23 14.91
N ASN A 88 -9.66 -9.38 15.40
CA ASN A 88 -10.40 -10.15 16.41
C ASN A 88 -9.87 -9.85 17.82
N PRO A 89 -10.54 -9.02 18.64
CA PRO A 89 -10.04 -8.64 19.97
C PRO A 89 -9.97 -9.81 20.95
N THR A 90 -10.67 -10.91 20.64
CA THR A 90 -10.69 -12.13 21.48
C THR A 90 -9.55 -13.09 21.15
N ASP A 91 -8.85 -12.88 20.03
CA ASP A 91 -7.68 -13.67 19.66
C ASP A 91 -6.47 -13.28 20.53
N PRO A 92 -5.90 -14.21 21.33
CA PRO A 92 -4.73 -13.93 22.15
C PRO A 92 -3.55 -13.40 21.35
N PHE A 93 -3.32 -13.89 20.14
CA PHE A 93 -2.20 -13.44 19.31
C PHE A 93 -2.39 -11.99 18.83
N PHE A 94 -3.63 -11.60 18.52
CA PHE A 94 -3.91 -10.21 18.15
C PHE A 94 -3.70 -9.28 19.35
N LYS A 95 -4.09 -9.73 20.55
CA LYS A 95 -3.83 -9.00 21.79
C LYS A 95 -2.33 -8.85 22.04
N ASP A 96 -1.55 -9.91 21.91
CA ASP A 96 -0.09 -9.89 22.09
C ASP A 96 0.60 -8.92 21.11
N ILE A 97 0.14 -8.87 19.86
CA ILE A 97 0.65 -7.91 18.86
C ILE A 97 0.38 -6.47 19.30
N ARG A 98 -0.85 -6.17 19.71
CA ARG A 98 -1.22 -4.82 20.16
C ARG A 98 -0.44 -4.42 21.41
N GLU A 99 -0.27 -5.33 22.37
CA GLU A 99 0.53 -5.10 23.57
C GLU A 99 2.01 -4.89 23.22
N ASN A 100 2.56 -5.64 22.26
CA ASN A 100 3.92 -5.43 21.77
C ASN A 100 4.09 -4.05 21.13
N ILE A 101 3.13 -3.60 20.32
CA ILE A 101 3.14 -2.26 19.73
C ILE A 101 3.14 -1.21 20.83
N THR A 102 2.16 -1.24 21.73
CA THR A 102 2.05 -0.28 22.85
C THR A 102 3.29 -0.27 23.74
N LYS A 103 3.93 -1.43 23.95
CA LYS A 103 5.14 -1.53 24.77
C LYS A 103 6.38 -0.93 24.11
N ASN A 104 6.53 -1.09 22.80
CA ASN A 104 7.75 -0.69 22.08
C ASN A 104 7.63 0.67 21.39
N TYR A 105 6.42 1.17 21.14
CA TYR A 105 6.18 2.49 20.58
C TYR A 105 6.17 3.54 21.70
N LYS A 106 7.26 4.32 21.79
CA LYS A 106 7.46 5.24 22.92
C LYS A 106 6.67 6.54 22.83
N ASP A 107 6.24 6.91 21.62
CA ASP A 107 5.62 8.20 21.34
C ASP A 107 4.08 8.15 21.45
N GLY A 108 3.50 6.99 21.74
CA GLY A 108 2.05 6.81 21.82
C GLY A 108 1.63 5.38 22.16
N ASP A 109 0.40 5.04 21.81
CA ASP A 109 -0.17 3.70 21.98
C ASP A 109 -0.39 3.00 20.62
N ASP A 110 -0.98 1.81 20.64
CA ASP A 110 -1.32 1.08 19.42
C ASP A 110 -2.34 1.80 18.54
N THR A 111 -3.18 2.68 19.11
CA THR A 111 -4.13 3.49 18.34
C THR A 111 -3.38 4.55 17.53
N ASP A 112 -2.50 5.30 18.18
CA ASP A 112 -1.65 6.31 17.52
C ASP A 112 -0.76 5.64 16.47
N PHE A 113 -0.14 4.51 16.80
CA PHE A 113 0.67 3.75 15.85
C PHE A 113 -0.15 3.28 14.63
N PHE A 114 -1.39 2.83 14.86
CA PHE A 114 -2.26 2.38 13.78
C PHE A 114 -2.55 3.51 12.79
N PHE A 115 -3.01 4.67 13.27
CA PHE A 115 -3.38 5.78 12.40
C PHE A 115 -2.16 6.48 11.79
N LYS A 116 -1.05 6.58 12.52
CA LYS A 116 0.15 7.27 12.05
C LYS A 116 0.96 6.43 11.07
N TYR A 117 1.06 5.11 11.28
CA TYR A 117 1.95 4.24 10.53
C TYR A 117 1.21 3.11 9.80
N MET A 118 0.45 2.27 10.53
CA MET A 118 -0.09 1.02 9.95
C MET A 118 -0.88 1.22 8.67
N LEU A 119 -1.69 2.27 8.59
CA LEU A 119 -2.49 2.58 7.40
C LEU A 119 -1.64 2.73 6.12
N THR A 120 -0.38 3.14 6.23
CA THR A 120 0.50 3.43 5.09
C THR A 120 1.65 2.44 4.92
N LEU A 121 1.83 1.52 5.86
CA LEU A 121 2.85 0.48 5.77
C LEU A 121 2.50 -0.56 4.67
N PRO A 122 3.50 -1.03 3.90
CA PRO A 122 3.32 -1.99 2.81
C PRO A 122 3.09 -3.41 3.33
N CYS A 123 1.84 -3.72 3.63
CA CYS A 123 1.45 -4.97 4.28
C CYS A 123 1.49 -6.22 3.38
N TRP A 124 1.31 -6.09 2.06
CA TRP A 124 1.15 -7.25 1.15
C TRP A 124 2.05 -7.17 -0.10
N HIS A 125 2.28 -8.34 -0.74
CA HIS A 125 3.27 -8.58 -1.82
C HIS A 125 3.14 -7.76 -3.12
N TYR A 126 2.26 -6.76 -3.17
CA TYR A 126 2.08 -5.88 -4.32
C TYR A 126 2.14 -4.40 -3.93
N SER A 127 2.91 -4.04 -2.90
CA SER A 127 3.15 -2.65 -2.42
C SER A 127 1.91 -1.88 -1.95
N LYS A 128 0.72 -2.49 -1.97
CA LYS A 128 -0.48 -1.91 -1.36
C LYS A 128 -0.24 -1.78 0.14
N ASN A 129 -0.43 -0.56 0.63
CA ASN A 129 -0.49 -0.35 2.06
C ASN A 129 -1.81 -0.87 2.65
N MET A 130 -1.87 -0.90 3.97
CA MET A 130 -3.02 -1.43 4.69
C MET A 130 -4.33 -0.78 4.26
N PHE A 131 -4.34 0.56 4.19
CA PHE A 131 -5.53 1.31 3.87
C PHE A 131 -5.98 1.07 2.42
N ASP A 132 -5.06 1.13 1.46
CA ASP A 132 -5.33 0.88 0.04
C ASP A 132 -5.86 -0.54 -0.22
N TYR A 133 -5.36 -1.53 0.51
CA TYR A 133 -5.85 -2.91 0.44
C TYR A 133 -7.32 -3.00 0.86
N PHE A 134 -7.70 -2.41 2.00
CA PHE A 134 -9.09 -2.50 2.46
C PHE A 134 -10.06 -1.72 1.59
N THR A 135 -9.69 -0.53 1.11
CA THR A 135 -10.63 0.29 0.34
C THR A 135 -10.67 -0.08 -1.14
N GLY A 136 -9.63 -0.73 -1.65
CA GLY A 136 -9.57 -1.22 -3.02
C GLY A 136 -10.20 -2.59 -3.24
N ALA A 137 -10.74 -3.24 -2.20
CA ALA A 137 -11.48 -4.50 -2.33
C ALA A 137 -12.86 -4.25 -2.94
N GLU A 138 -13.22 -5.02 -3.97
CA GLU A 138 -14.51 -4.89 -4.67
C GLU A 138 -15.72 -5.18 -3.75
N ASP A 139 -15.50 -5.94 -2.67
CA ASP A 139 -16.51 -6.17 -1.64
C ASP A 139 -16.38 -5.16 -0.48
N THR A 140 -17.28 -4.18 -0.49
CA THR A 140 -17.39 -3.13 0.53
C THR A 140 -17.62 -3.66 1.96
N ARG A 141 -18.20 -4.87 2.11
CA ARG A 141 -18.48 -5.49 3.41
C ARG A 141 -17.21 -6.11 3.98
N ASN A 142 -16.37 -6.69 3.12
CA ASN A 142 -15.09 -7.29 3.51
C ASN A 142 -13.96 -6.26 3.66
N GLY A 143 -14.05 -5.10 2.98
CA GLY A 143 -13.03 -4.06 3.01
C GLY A 143 -13.36 -2.88 3.94
N ILE A 144 -14.19 -1.96 3.46
CA ILE A 144 -14.57 -0.73 4.18
C ILE A 144 -15.36 -1.05 5.45
N GLY A 145 -16.22 -2.07 5.41
CA GLY A 145 -16.97 -2.60 6.55
C GLY A 145 -16.04 -3.05 7.67
N LEU A 146 -15.09 -3.93 7.37
CA LEU A 146 -14.06 -4.38 8.29
C LEU A 146 -13.22 -3.21 8.85
N MET A 147 -12.70 -2.35 7.97
CA MET A 147 -11.80 -1.26 8.40
C MET A 147 -12.49 -0.23 9.29
N PHE A 148 -13.66 0.28 8.91
CA PHE A 148 -14.34 1.29 9.72
C PHE A 148 -15.22 0.70 10.82
N GLY A 149 -15.85 -0.44 10.55
CA GLY A 149 -16.88 -1.05 11.38
C GLY A 149 -16.34 -2.01 12.43
N ASP A 150 -15.24 -2.72 12.15
CA ASP A 150 -14.69 -3.74 13.05
C ASP A 150 -13.34 -3.31 13.66
N ILE A 151 -12.52 -2.55 12.90
CA ILE A 151 -11.24 -2.00 13.38
C ILE A 151 -11.43 -0.62 14.00
N MET A 152 -11.60 0.43 13.19
CA MET A 152 -11.49 1.81 13.65
C MET A 152 -12.53 2.14 14.73
N LYS A 153 -13.80 1.79 14.51
CA LYS A 153 -14.82 2.14 15.51
C LYS A 153 -14.73 1.29 16.79
N PRO A 154 -14.69 -0.05 16.76
CA PRO A 154 -14.71 -0.84 17.99
C PRO A 154 -13.37 -0.86 18.74
N LEU A 155 -12.24 -0.92 18.02
CA LEU A 155 -10.93 -1.01 18.67
C LEU A 155 -10.40 0.34 19.13
N PHE A 156 -10.63 1.39 18.33
CA PHE A 156 -10.01 2.69 18.54
C PHE A 156 -10.99 3.79 18.91
N ASP A 157 -12.28 3.47 19.03
CA ASP A 157 -13.39 4.39 19.30
C ASP A 157 -13.63 5.45 18.21
N GLY A 158 -13.10 5.24 17.01
CA GLY A 158 -13.31 6.13 15.87
C GLY A 158 -12.26 5.98 14.79
N ALA A 159 -12.57 6.50 13.61
CA ALA A 159 -11.62 6.75 12.54
C ALA A 159 -11.01 8.14 12.73
N ASP A 160 -9.69 8.26 12.58
CA ASP A 160 -9.04 9.57 12.51
C ASP A 160 -9.15 10.13 11.07
N PRO A 161 -9.95 11.19 10.84
CA PRO A 161 -10.08 11.81 9.52
C PRO A 161 -8.78 12.49 9.06
N ASN A 162 -7.84 12.75 9.98
CA ASN A 162 -6.60 13.45 9.71
C ASN A 162 -5.43 12.50 9.45
N ALA A 163 -5.62 11.18 9.66
CA ALA A 163 -4.58 10.19 9.43
C ALA A 163 -4.11 10.26 7.97
N PHE A 164 -2.80 10.21 7.79
CA PHE A 164 -2.19 10.19 6.47
C PHE A 164 -2.51 8.87 5.77
N ILE A 165 -2.93 8.95 4.51
CA ILE A 165 -3.12 7.79 3.64
C ILE A 165 -2.41 8.03 2.31
N ARG A 166 -2.11 6.91 1.64
CA ARG A 166 -1.61 6.87 0.26
C ARG A 166 -2.43 5.84 -0.49
N ILE A 167 -3.09 6.19 -1.58
CA ILE A 167 -3.91 5.25 -2.35
C ILE A 167 -3.71 5.45 -3.84
N TRP A 168 -3.87 4.38 -4.62
CA TRP A 168 -3.76 4.41 -6.08
C TRP A 168 -5.14 4.31 -6.71
N ARG A 169 -5.65 5.40 -7.30
CA ARG A 169 -7.00 5.48 -7.87
C ARG A 169 -6.94 6.17 -9.21
N GLU A 170 -7.79 5.77 -10.14
CA GLU A 170 -7.92 6.48 -11.44
C GLU A 170 -6.60 6.59 -12.22
N GLY A 171 -5.68 5.62 -12.04
CA GLY A 171 -4.35 5.67 -12.67
C GLY A 171 -3.35 6.60 -12.00
N GLU A 172 -3.71 7.22 -10.88
CA GLU A 172 -2.97 8.27 -10.20
C GLU A 172 -2.76 7.94 -8.70
N MET A 173 -1.75 8.56 -8.09
CA MET A 173 -1.47 8.43 -6.66
C MET A 173 -2.07 9.60 -5.88
N PHE A 174 -2.86 9.30 -4.86
CA PHE A 174 -3.44 10.26 -3.94
C PHE A 174 -2.80 10.12 -2.56
N GLU A 175 -2.39 11.23 -1.98
CA GLU A 175 -1.71 11.28 -0.69
C GLU A 175 -2.21 12.45 0.15
N GLY A 176 -2.30 12.23 1.46
CA GLY A 176 -2.63 13.28 2.42
C GLY A 176 -3.59 12.81 3.50
N PRO A 177 -4.19 13.74 4.24
CA PRO A 177 -5.18 13.42 5.27
C PRO A 177 -6.38 12.68 4.68
N MET A 178 -6.79 11.59 5.32
CA MET A 178 -7.84 10.68 4.85
C MET A 178 -9.11 11.40 4.40
N TYR A 179 -9.63 12.32 5.22
CA TYR A 179 -10.81 13.09 4.86
C TYR A 179 -10.61 13.95 3.62
N ILE A 180 -9.46 14.61 3.49
CA ILE A 180 -9.18 15.53 2.39
C ILE A 180 -9.05 14.76 1.08
N VAL A 181 -8.33 13.64 1.09
CA VAL A 181 -8.19 12.75 -0.07
C VAL A 181 -9.54 12.26 -0.56
N TYR A 182 -10.40 11.77 0.34
CA TYR A 182 -11.71 11.24 -0.07
C TYR A 182 -12.73 12.32 -0.40
N ASP A 183 -12.67 13.50 0.22
CA ASP A 183 -13.52 14.63 -0.18
C ASP A 183 -13.17 15.11 -1.59
N HIS A 184 -11.88 15.11 -1.93
CA HIS A 184 -11.39 15.39 -3.29
C HIS A 184 -11.89 14.35 -4.30
N LEU A 185 -11.71 13.06 -4.02
CA LEU A 185 -12.21 11.97 -4.87
C LEU A 185 -13.73 12.06 -5.08
N LEU A 186 -14.48 12.30 -4.01
CA LEU A 186 -15.94 12.46 -4.07
C LEU A 186 -16.36 13.65 -4.96
N LYS A 187 -15.63 14.77 -4.87
CA LYS A 187 -15.98 16.00 -5.59
C LYS A 187 -15.60 15.95 -7.07
N HIS A 188 -14.43 15.41 -7.39
CA HIS A 188 -13.83 15.54 -8.71
C HIS A 188 -13.95 14.27 -9.57
N TYR A 189 -14.12 13.09 -8.96
CA TYR A 189 -14.19 11.81 -9.67
C TYR A 189 -15.58 11.17 -9.56
N SER A 190 -16.63 11.98 -9.74
CA SER A 190 -18.03 11.56 -9.61
C SER A 190 -18.49 10.54 -10.67
N LYS A 191 -17.76 10.45 -11.78
CA LYS A 191 -18.01 9.49 -12.87
C LYS A 191 -17.24 8.17 -12.72
N SER A 192 -16.36 8.05 -11.73
CA SER A 192 -15.62 6.82 -11.48
C SER A 192 -16.54 5.67 -11.13
N GLU A 193 -16.22 4.47 -11.61
CA GLU A 193 -16.90 3.22 -11.22
C GLU A 193 -16.82 2.97 -9.70
N ARG A 194 -15.77 3.49 -9.05
CA ARG A 194 -15.53 3.39 -7.61
C ARG A 194 -16.33 4.39 -6.77
N PHE A 195 -17.02 5.33 -7.40
CA PHE A 195 -17.71 6.40 -6.69
C PHE A 195 -18.72 5.89 -5.66
N ARG A 196 -19.56 4.92 -6.06
CA ARG A 196 -20.64 4.39 -5.20
C ARG A 196 -20.15 3.34 -4.22
N SER A 197 -19.17 2.53 -4.60
CA SER A 197 -18.63 1.44 -3.79
C SER A 197 -17.58 1.90 -2.78
N GLU A 198 -16.82 2.95 -3.09
CA GLU A 198 -15.68 3.37 -2.28
C GLU A 198 -15.79 4.81 -1.78
N TYR A 199 -15.83 5.79 -2.70
CA TYR A 199 -15.66 7.21 -2.34
C TYR A 199 -16.80 7.73 -1.48
N LEU A 200 -18.04 7.51 -1.91
CA LEU A 200 -19.23 7.94 -1.18
C LEU A 200 -19.35 7.25 0.20
N PRO A 201 -19.22 5.92 0.33
CA PRO A 201 -19.27 5.25 1.62
C PRO A 201 -18.20 5.70 2.63
N ILE A 202 -16.98 6.00 2.17
CA ILE A 202 -15.89 6.45 3.05
C ILE A 202 -16.14 7.88 3.53
N VAL A 203 -16.48 8.80 2.63
CA VAL A 203 -16.82 10.18 3.03
C VAL A 203 -18.01 10.21 3.98
N LYS A 204 -19.04 9.38 3.77
CA LYS A 204 -20.17 9.27 4.70
C LYS A 204 -19.73 8.91 6.11
N ARG A 205 -18.81 7.95 6.27
CA ARG A 205 -18.29 7.54 7.58
C ARG A 205 -17.45 8.65 8.21
N LEU A 206 -16.55 9.26 7.44
CA LEU A 206 -15.69 10.35 7.90
C LEU A 206 -16.43 11.65 8.23
N ARG A 207 -17.69 11.80 7.81
CA ARG A 207 -18.57 12.91 8.21
C ARG A 207 -19.50 12.57 9.37
N HIS A 208 -19.67 11.29 9.68
CA HIS A 208 -20.66 10.86 10.65
C HIS A 208 -20.08 10.95 12.07
N PRO A 209 -20.72 11.66 13.02
CA PRO A 209 -20.19 11.91 14.36
C PRO A 209 -19.68 10.65 15.07
N ARG A 210 -20.46 9.55 15.03
CA ARG A 210 -20.09 8.24 15.59
C ARG A 210 -18.67 7.77 15.24
N TYR A 211 -18.17 8.08 14.05
CA TYR A 211 -16.85 7.64 13.61
C TYR A 211 -15.75 8.64 13.95
N ILE A 212 -16.03 9.93 14.07
CA ILE A 212 -15.00 10.96 14.25
C ILE A 212 -15.00 11.61 15.64
N THR A 213 -15.82 11.12 16.58
CA THR A 213 -15.99 11.77 17.90
C THR A 213 -14.67 11.90 18.66
N LYS A 214 -13.81 10.87 18.60
CA LYS A 214 -12.50 10.87 19.26
C LYS A 214 -11.46 11.75 18.55
N PHE A 215 -11.58 11.92 17.24
CA PHE A 215 -10.58 12.58 16.41
C PHE A 215 -11.21 13.78 15.68
N PRO A 216 -11.09 15.01 16.23
CA PRO A 216 -11.67 16.18 15.59
C PRO A 216 -11.00 16.40 14.23
N LYS A 217 -11.83 16.68 13.21
CA LYS A 217 -11.32 17.04 11.88
C LYS A 217 -10.56 18.37 11.95
N LYS A 218 -9.33 18.38 11.46
CA LYS A 218 -8.47 19.56 11.35
C LYS A 218 -8.59 20.22 9.98
N THR A 219 -8.28 21.51 9.91
CA THR A 219 -8.13 22.21 8.63
C THR A 219 -6.78 21.89 7.99
N LEU A 220 -6.64 22.15 6.70
CA LEU A 220 -5.37 21.92 6.02
C LEU A 220 -4.25 22.81 6.56
N GLU A 221 -4.57 24.03 6.99
CA GLU A 221 -3.63 24.95 7.62
C GLU A 221 -3.13 24.41 8.97
N GLN A 222 -4.04 23.84 9.78
CA GLN A 222 -3.67 23.21 11.04
C GLN A 222 -2.76 22.01 10.82
N ILE A 223 -3.10 21.14 9.86
CA ILE A 223 -2.30 19.95 9.53
C ILE A 223 -0.92 20.36 9.04
N LYS A 224 -0.81 21.35 8.13
CA LYS A 224 0.48 21.85 7.64
C LYS A 224 1.34 22.48 8.74
N LYS A 225 0.72 23.03 9.79
CA LYS A 225 1.44 23.60 10.93
C LYS A 225 2.00 22.51 11.85
N GLU A 226 1.25 21.43 12.06
CA GLU A 226 1.64 20.33 12.95
C GLU A 226 2.58 19.33 12.25
N GLU A 227 2.31 19.04 10.97
CA GLU A 227 2.99 18.04 10.15
C GLU A 227 3.43 18.67 8.81
N PRO A 228 4.42 19.59 8.82
CA PRO A 228 4.83 20.34 7.63
C PRO A 228 5.41 19.47 6.51
N ASP A 229 5.93 18.29 6.86
CA ASP A 229 6.54 17.35 5.92
C ASP A 229 5.50 16.37 5.30
N MET A 230 4.23 16.43 5.71
CA MET A 230 3.18 15.54 5.18
C MET A 230 2.91 15.88 3.70
N PRO A 231 3.12 14.93 2.76
CA PRO A 231 2.83 15.16 1.36
C PRO A 231 1.32 15.22 1.14
N ILE A 232 0.90 16.12 0.27
CA ILE A 232 -0.50 16.27 -0.16
C ILE A 232 -0.52 16.28 -1.68
N THR A 233 -0.94 15.17 -2.26
CA THR A 233 -0.99 14.94 -3.70
C THR A 233 -2.44 14.63 -4.06
N LEU A 234 -3.11 15.56 -4.76
CA LEU A 234 -4.53 15.48 -5.10
C LEU A 234 -4.74 15.73 -6.61
N PRO A 235 -4.42 14.76 -7.48
CA PRO A 235 -4.53 14.94 -8.93
C PRO A 235 -5.94 15.27 -9.40
N MET A 236 -6.05 16.08 -10.43
CA MET A 236 -7.32 16.42 -11.08
C MET A 236 -7.60 15.44 -12.23
N PRO A 237 -8.87 15.10 -12.50
CA PRO A 237 -9.19 14.26 -13.65
C PRO A 237 -8.69 14.90 -14.93
N GLU A 238 -8.03 14.12 -15.79
CA GLU A 238 -7.68 14.54 -17.14
C GLU A 238 -8.97 14.87 -17.91
N LYS A 239 -8.94 15.96 -18.69
CA LYS A 239 -10.11 16.49 -19.39
C LYS A 239 -10.43 15.71 -20.66
#